data_AF-A0A0X3W559-F1
#
_entry.id   AF-A0A0X3W559-F1
#
_cell.length_a   1.000
_cell.length_b   1.000
_cell.length_c   1.000
_cell.angle_alpha   90.00
_cell.angle_beta   90.00
_cell.angle_gamma   90.00
#
_symmetry.space_group_name_H-M   'P 1'
#
loop_
_entity.id
_entity.type
_entity.pdbx_description
1 polymer ?
#
loop_
_entity_poly.entity_id
_entity_poly.type
_entity_poly.pdbx_seq_one_letter_code
_entity_poly.pdbx_strand_id
1 'polypeptide(L)'
;MDFRIAADEQRVLFLIVDHLDASSAPTVDELSRDAGEDVGREVAALRSKGWILVRHIDDRLTVVALSPLAVTAVRNLFYGRREP
;
A
#
# COMPACT_ATOMS: atom_id res chain seq x y z
N MET A 1 13.45 -0.98 13.14
CA MET A 1 12.44 -1.12 12.07
C MET A 1 11.83 -2.50 12.21
N ASP A 2 10.54 -2.59 12.50
CA ASP A 2 9.79 -3.85 12.41
C ASP A 2 9.30 -4.02 10.98
N PHE A 3 9.80 -5.05 10.30
CA PHE A 3 9.45 -5.38 8.91
C PHE A 3 8.23 -6.31 8.81
N ARG A 4 7.56 -6.57 9.94
CA ARG A 4 6.38 -7.43 9.99
C ARG A 4 5.18 -6.68 9.43
N ILE A 5 4.71 -7.13 8.28
CA ILE A 5 3.43 -6.72 7.70
C ILE A 5 2.35 -7.72 8.12
N ALA A 6 1.21 -7.23 8.59
CA ALA A 6 0.05 -8.05 8.90
C ALA A 6 -0.67 -8.47 7.61
N ALA A 7 -1.54 -9.50 7.68
CA ALA A 7 -2.28 -9.97 6.52
C ALA A 7 -3.16 -8.86 5.91
N ASP A 8 -3.84 -8.08 6.75
CA ASP A 8 -4.72 -6.98 6.31
C ASP A 8 -3.92 -5.83 5.68
N GLU A 9 -2.79 -5.46 6.30
CA GLU A 9 -1.85 -4.50 5.75
C GLU A 9 -1.28 -4.95 4.40
N GLN A 10 -1.01 -6.25 4.25
CA GLN A 10 -0.51 -6.82 3.01
C GLN A 10 -1.57 -6.78 1.90
N ARG A 11 -2.85 -7.04 2.22
CA ARG A 11 -3.97 -6.90 1.29
C ARG A 11 -4.07 -5.45 0.78
N VAL A 12 -4.02 -4.47 1.68
CA VAL A 12 -4.06 -3.04 1.32
C VAL A 12 -2.83 -2.63 0.52
N LEU A 13 -1.65 -3.16 0.86
CA LEU A 13 -0.42 -2.91 0.11
C LEU A 13 -0.53 -3.40 -1.34
N PHE A 14 -1.14 -4.56 -1.59
CA PHE A 14 -1.37 -5.04 -2.96
C PHE A 14 -2.34 -4.15 -3.73
N LEU A 15 -3.42 -3.66 -3.10
CA LEU A 15 -4.32 -2.69 -3.75
C LEU A 15 -3.58 -1.40 -4.15
N ILE A 16 -2.72 -0.89 -3.27
CA ILE A 16 -1.88 0.27 -3.56
C ILE A 16 -0.96 -0.01 -4.75
N VAL A 17 -0.31 -1.18 -4.79
CA VAL A 17 0.58 -1.58 -5.90
C VAL A 17 -0.20 -1.60 -7.22
N ASP A 18 -1.38 -2.22 -7.24
CA ASP A 18 -2.20 -2.32 -8.45
C ASP A 18 -2.57 -0.93 -9.02
N HIS A 19 -2.92 0.02 -8.15
CA HIS A 19 -3.17 1.41 -8.56
C HIS A 19 -1.92 2.10 -9.12
N LEU A 20 -0.78 1.97 -8.41
CA LEU A 20 0.47 2.61 -8.83
C LEU A 20 1.01 2.02 -10.13
N ASP A 21 0.84 0.72 -10.35
CA ASP A 21 1.18 0.04 -11.61
C ASP A 21 0.27 0.52 -12.75
N ALA A 22 -0.99 0.85 -12.46
CA ALA A 22 -1.90 1.52 -13.39
C ALA A 22 -1.60 3.03 -13.58
N SER A 23 -0.48 3.53 -13.04
CA SER A 23 -0.10 4.96 -13.04
C SER A 23 -1.14 5.88 -12.37
N SER A 24 -1.88 5.34 -11.41
CA SER A 24 -2.86 6.07 -10.59
C SER A 24 -2.36 6.19 -9.15
N ALA A 25 -2.45 7.39 -8.57
CA ALA A 25 -2.11 7.63 -7.17
C ALA A 25 -3.42 7.65 -6.35
N PRO A 26 -3.76 6.57 -5.62
CA PRO A 26 -5.06 6.45 -5.01
C PRO A 26 -5.14 7.24 -3.71
N THR A 27 -6.29 7.84 -3.47
CA THR A 27 -6.66 8.39 -2.17
C THR A 27 -7.02 7.27 -1.18
N VAL A 28 -6.93 7.56 0.12
CA VAL A 28 -7.36 6.59 1.16
C VAL A 28 -8.84 6.24 1.00
N ASP A 29 -9.68 7.20 0.60
CA ASP A 29 -11.10 6.95 0.37
C ASP A 29 -11.35 6.02 -0.83
N GLU A 30 -10.56 6.14 -1.90
CA GLU A 30 -10.61 5.22 -3.05
C GLU A 30 -10.15 3.82 -2.66
N LEU A 31 -9.06 3.71 -1.89
CA LEU A 31 -8.61 2.43 -1.37
C LEU A 31 -9.67 1.75 -0.49
N SER A 32 -10.35 2.51 0.38
CA SER A 32 -11.44 1.98 1.21
C SER A 32 -12.63 1.53 0.36
N ARG A 33 -12.96 2.29 -0.69
CA ARG A 33 -14.01 1.91 -1.65
C ARG A 33 -13.68 0.60 -2.37
N ASP A 34 -12.44 0.46 -2.85
CA ASP A 34 -12.01 -0.70 -3.62
C ASP A 34 -11.83 -1.94 -2.73
N ALA A 35 -11.41 -1.75 -1.49
CA ALA A 35 -11.37 -2.81 -0.48
C ALA A 35 -12.79 -3.25 -0.06
N GLY A 36 -13.77 -2.35 -0.13
CA GLY A 36 -15.13 -2.56 0.39
C GLY A 36 -15.25 -2.41 1.91
N GLU A 37 -14.21 -1.88 2.55
CA GLU A 37 -14.09 -1.69 4.00
C GLU A 37 -13.20 -0.47 4.30
N ASP A 38 -13.26 0.07 5.52
CA ASP A 38 -12.37 1.15 5.93
C ASP A 38 -10.93 0.63 6.11
N VAL A 39 -10.01 1.12 5.28
CA VAL A 39 -8.59 0.73 5.33
C VAL A 39 -7.68 1.81 5.95
N GLY A 40 -8.28 2.85 6.55
CA GLY A 40 -7.52 3.99 7.09
C GLY A 40 -6.47 3.58 8.12
N ARG A 41 -6.76 2.55 8.93
CA ARG A 41 -5.84 2.02 9.94
C ARG A 41 -4.62 1.36 9.30
N GLU A 42 -4.84 0.54 8.27
CA GLU A 42 -3.81 -0.22 7.56
C GLU A 42 -2.90 0.73 6.78
N VAL A 43 -3.47 1.74 6.12
CA VAL A 43 -2.70 2.80 5.46
C VAL A 43 -1.84 3.57 6.47
N ALA A 44 -2.39 3.91 7.63
CA ALA A 44 -1.64 4.60 8.69
C ALA A 44 -0.49 3.72 9.23
N ALA A 45 -0.72 2.43 9.39
CA ALA A 45 0.30 1.46 9.82
C ALA A 45 1.42 1.31 8.78
N LEU A 46 1.07 1.14 7.50
CA LEU A 46 2.02 1.06 6.39
C LEU A 46 2.88 2.33 6.29
N ARG A 47 2.26 3.51 6.45
CA ARG A 47 2.96 4.79 6.49
C ARG A 47 3.91 4.87 7.68
N SER A 48 3.45 4.51 8.88
CA SER A 48 4.25 4.54 10.11
C SER A 48 5.46 3.61 10.03
N LYS A 49 5.30 2.45 9.39
CA LYS A 49 6.38 1.49 9.13
C LYS A 49 7.31 1.92 7.98
N GLY A 50 7.00 3.01 7.27
CA GLY A 50 7.81 3.52 6.15
C GLY A 50 7.68 2.73 4.86
N TRP A 51 6.57 2.02 4.65
CA TRP A 51 6.33 1.24 3.43
C TRP A 51 5.79 2.09 2.29
N ILE A 52 5.01 3.12 2.61
CA ILE A 52 4.36 3.99 1.63
C ILE A 52 4.63 5.46 1.94
N LEU A 53 4.61 6.28 0.90
CA LEU A 53 4.59 7.73 1.02
C LEU A 53 3.15 8.21 0.79
N VAL A 54 2.65 8.97 1.75
CA VAL A 54 1.34 9.61 1.69
C VAL A 54 1.53 11.12 1.69
N ARG A 55 0.80 11.83 0.82
CA ARG A 55 0.80 13.29 0.72
C ARG A 55 -0.63 13.81 0.73
N HIS A 56 -0.82 15.02 1.25
CA HIS A 56 -2.08 15.73 1.05
C HIS A 56 -2.06 16.37 -0.35
N ILE A 57 -3.02 16.00 -1.19
CA ILE A 57 -3.27 16.57 -2.51
C ILE A 57 -4.74 16.94 -2.54
N ASP A 58 -5.05 18.22 -2.79
CA ASP A 58 -6.42 18.75 -2.78
C ASP A 58 -7.22 18.35 -1.53
N ASP A 59 -6.60 18.52 -0.35
CA ASP A 59 -7.13 18.16 0.98
C ASP A 59 -7.43 16.65 1.21
N ARG A 60 -6.97 15.78 0.30
CA ARG A 60 -7.11 14.33 0.43
C ARG A 60 -5.78 13.66 0.72
N LEU A 61 -5.80 12.64 1.57
CA LEU A 61 -4.65 11.77 1.79
C LEU A 61 -4.47 10.84 0.59
N THR A 62 -3.41 11.07 -0.18
CA THR A 62 -3.09 10.32 -1.41
C THR A 62 -1.81 9.52 -1.23
N VAL A 63 -1.84 8.25 -1.59
CA VAL A 63 -0.65 7.40 -1.64
C VAL A 63 0.08 7.65 -2.95
N VAL A 64 1.29 8.20 -2.87
CA VAL A 64 2.03 8.69 -4.05
C VAL A 64 3.16 7.77 -4.49
N ALA A 65 3.67 6.93 -3.58
CA ALA A 65 4.77 6.02 -3.88
C ALA A 65 4.91 4.92 -2.82
N LEU A 66 5.57 3.84 -3.20
CA LEU A 66 6.17 2.88 -2.29
C LEU A 66 7.58 3.34 -1.91
N SER A 67 8.03 3.00 -0.69
CA SER A 67 9.43 3.16 -0.34
C SER A 67 10.30 2.13 -1.09
N PRO A 68 11.60 2.39 -1.30
CA PRO A 68 12.49 1.43 -1.96
C PRO A 68 12.48 0.06 -1.30
N LEU A 69 12.40 0.03 0.03
CA LEU A 69 12.27 -1.19 0.82
C LEU A 69 10.98 -1.95 0.49
N ALA A 70 9.85 -1.24 0.45
CA ALA A 70 8.56 -1.85 0.11
C ALA A 70 8.57 -2.41 -1.31
N VAL A 71 9.20 -1.72 -2.27
CA VAL A 71 9.36 -2.23 -3.64
C VAL A 71 10.14 -3.55 -3.64
N THR A 72 11.26 -3.64 -2.92
CA THR A 72 12.04 -4.88 -2.82
C THR A 72 11.24 -6.01 -2.14
N ALA A 73 10.53 -5.70 -1.05
CA ALA A 73 9.72 -6.67 -0.32
C ALA A 73 8.54 -7.18 -1.16
N VAL A 74 7.80 -6.28 -1.81
CA VAL A 74 6.67 -6.60 -2.70
C VAL A 74 7.14 -7.49 -3.85
N ARG A 75 8.28 -7.18 -4.49
CA ARG A 75 8.85 -8.06 -5.52
C ARG A 75 9.07 -9.47 -5.00
N ASN A 76 9.69 -9.63 -3.83
CA ASN A 76 9.92 -10.96 -3.23
C ASN A 76 8.59 -11.67 -2.89
N LEU A 77 7.58 -10.95 -2.41
CA LEU A 77 6.24 -11.50 -2.13
C LEU A 77 5.54 -11.96 -3.41
N PHE A 78 5.64 -11.21 -4.51
CA PHE A 78 5.10 -11.61 -5.81
C PHE A 78 5.83 -12.84 -6.37
N TYR A 79 7.16 -12.92 -6.22
CA TYR A 79 7.92 -14.11 -6.64
C TYR A 79 7.56 -15.35 -5.83
N GLY A 80 7.38 -15.23 -4.50
CA GLY A 80 6.92 -16.34 -3.66
C GLY A 80 5.49 -16.80 -3.95
N ARG A 81 4.64 -15.94 -4.54
CA ARG A 81 3.29 -16.32 -5.01
C ARG A 81 3.33 -17.00 -6.39
N ARG A 82 4.49 -17.07 -7.05
CA ARG A 82 4.68 -17.53 -8.44
C ARG A 82 5.52 -18.81 -8.55
N GLU A 83 5.72 -19.54 -7.45
CA GLU A 83 6.24 -20.91 -7.53
C GLU A 83 5.13 -21.87 -8.03
N PRO A 84 5.44 -22.76 -8.99
CA PRO A 84 4.48 -23.61 -9.70
C PRO A 84 3.89 -24.76 -8.86
#